data_AF-A0A537SN87-F1
#
_entry.id   AF-A0A537SN87-F1
#
_cell.length_a   1.000
_cell.length_b   1.000
_cell.length_c   1.000
_cell.angle_alpha   90.00
_cell.angle_beta   90.00
_cell.angle_gamma   90.00
#
_symmetry.space_group_name_H-M   'P 1'
#
loop_
_entity.id
_entity.type
_entity.pdbx_description
1 polymer ?
#
loop_
_entity_poly.entity_id
_entity_poly.type
_entity_poly.pdbx_seq_one_letter_code
_entity_poly.pdbx_strand_id
1 'polypeptide(L)' 'DAWLRGPLREWAESLLSPARLAGDGLVRVEPVRRAWQEHLAGSRNWQYPLWTVLMLQAWRARWA' A
#
# COMPACT_ATOMS: atom_id res chain seq x y z
N ASP A 1 8.76 11.96 2.38
CA ASP A 1 7.41 11.88 1.79
C ASP A 1 7.43 11.31 0.36
N ALA A 2 8.41 11.65 -0.48
CA ALA A 2 8.38 11.32 -1.91
C ALA A 2 8.77 9.88 -2.29
N TRP A 3 9.35 9.11 -1.36
CA TRP A 3 9.91 7.78 -1.67
C TRP A 3 8.84 6.78 -2.13
N LEU A 4 7.64 6.82 -1.55
CA LEU A 4 6.49 6.01 -1.99
C LEU A 4 5.89 6.49 -3.32
N ARG A 5 6.00 7.78 -3.66
CA ARG A 5 5.53 8.31 -4.95
C ARG A 5 6.54 8.15 -6.08
N GLY A 6 7.82 7.98 -5.73
CA GLY A 6 8.93 7.85 -6.67
C GLY A 6 9.48 6.42 -6.68
N PRO A 7 10.69 6.19 -6.15
CA PRO A 7 11.44 4.95 -6.36
C PRO A 7 10.71 3.68 -5.88
N LEU A 8 9.84 3.77 -4.87
CA LEU A 8 9.11 2.62 -4.36
C LEU A 8 7.67 2.51 -4.88
N ARG A 9 7.26 3.36 -5.82
CA ARG A 9 5.86 3.43 -6.29
C ARG A 9 5.38 2.11 -6.89
N GLU A 10 6.13 1.54 -7.82
CA GLU A 10 5.72 0.31 -8.52
C GLU A 10 5.66 -0.88 -7.56
N TRP A 11 6.66 -0.99 -6.68
CA TRP A 11 6.68 -1.97 -5.61
C TRP A 11 5.46 -1.83 -4.69
N ALA A 12 5.16 -0.61 -4.24
CA ALA A 12 4.00 -0.35 -3.38
C ALA A 12 2.67 -0.65 -4.11
N GLU A 13 2.53 -0.26 -5.37
CA GLU A 13 1.34 -0.54 -6.19
C GLU A 13 1.08 -2.06 -6.30
N SER A 14 2.13 -2.86 -6.51
CA SER A 14 2.01 -4.32 -6.62
C SER A 14 1.48 -4.96 -5.34
N LEU A 15 1.96 -4.49 -4.17
CA LEU A 15 1.59 -5.00 -2.86
C LEU A 15 0.22 -4.49 -2.39
N LEU A 16 -0.19 -3.30 -2.84
CA LEU A 16 -1.47 -2.70 -2.49
C LEU A 16 -2.53 -2.94 -3.57
N SER A 17 -2.32 -3.86 -4.52
CA SER A 17 -3.31 -4.14 -5.56
C SER A 17 -4.63 -4.65 -4.94
N PRO A 18 -5.81 -4.23 -5.45
CA PRO A 18 -7.09 -4.65 -4.89
C PRO A 18 -7.25 -6.17 -4.80
N ALA A 19 -6.82 -6.90 -5.83
CA ALA A 19 -6.89 -8.35 -5.88
C ALA A 19 -6.07 -9.00 -4.75
N ARG A 20 -4.86 -8.50 -4.49
CA ARG A 20 -4.00 -9.00 -3.42
C ARG A 20 -4.59 -8.71 -2.05
N LEU A 21 -4.99 -7.46 -1.81
CA LEU A 21 -5.61 -7.05 -0.54
C LEU A 21 -6.88 -7.86 -0.24
N ALA A 22 -7.71 -8.11 -1.25
CA ALA A 22 -8.94 -8.89 -1.12
C ALA A 22 -8.66 -10.38 -0.85
N GLY A 23 -7.72 -10.99 -1.59
CA GLY A 23 -7.33 -12.38 -1.39
C GLY A 23 -6.71 -12.63 -0.01
N ASP A 24 -6.02 -11.62 0.52
CA ASP A 24 -5.37 -11.68 1.82
C ASP A 24 -6.34 -11.63 3.00
N GLY A 25 -7.46 -10.91 2.87
CA GLY A 25 -8.52 -10.81 3.89
C GLY A 25 -8.16 -10.11 5.20
N LEU A 26 -6.95 -9.55 5.36
CA LEU A 26 -6.48 -8.97 6.63
C LEU A 26 -6.77 -7.48 6.80
N VAL A 27 -6.94 -6.75 5.69
CA VAL A 27 -7.22 -5.32 5.69
C VAL A 27 -8.36 -5.02 4.72
N ARG A 28 -9.13 -3.97 4.99
CA ARG A 28 -10.17 -3.52 4.05
C ARG A 28 -9.52 -2.87 2.83
N VAL A 29 -9.92 -3.30 1.64
CA VAL A 29 -9.32 -2.88 0.36
C VAL A 29 -9.57 -1.39 0.11
N GLU A 30 -10.81 -0.95 0.22
CA GLU A 30 -11.26 0.40 -0.13
C GLU A 30 -10.50 1.50 0.62
N PRO A 31 -10.40 1.50 1.97
CA PRO A 31 -9.69 2.56 2.68
C PRO A 31 -8.18 2.57 2.37
N VAL A 32 -7.56 1.41 2.17
CA VAL A 32 -6.14 1.32 1.81
C VAL A 32 -5.91 1.90 0.40
N ARG A 33 -6.75 1.52 -0.57
CA ARG A 33 -6.66 2.06 -1.94
C ARG A 33 -6.93 3.55 -1.97
N ARG A 34 -7.91 4.04 -1.21
CA ARG A 34 -8.17 5.47 -1.10
C ARG A 34 -6.97 6.23 -0.53
N ALA A 35 -6.41 5.77 0.58
CA ALA A 35 -5.22 6.39 1.18
C ALA A 35 -4.04 6.39 0.20
N TRP A 36 -3.87 5.30 -0.57
CA TRP A 36 -2.85 5.20 -1.60
C TRP A 36 -3.03 6.25 -2.72
N GLN A 37 -4.24 6.40 -3.25
CA GLN A 37 -4.51 7.41 -4.28
C GLN A 37 -4.38 8.84 -3.74
N GLU A 38 -4.89 9.12 -2.54
CA GLU A 38 -4.72 10.43 -1.88
C GLU A 38 -3.22 10.76 -1.66
N HIS A 39 -2.41 9.74 -1.36
CA HIS A 39 -0.97 9.87 -1.22
C HIS A 39 -0.30 10.18 -2.55
N LEU A 40 -0.58 9.40 -3.61
CA LEU A 40 -0.02 9.60 -4.94
C LEU A 40 -0.36 10.98 -5.51
N ALA A 41 -1.57 11.47 -5.27
CA ALA A 41 -2.01 12.80 -5.68
C ALA A 41 -1.33 13.95 -4.89
N GLY A 42 -0.57 13.65 -3.85
CA GLY A 42 0.04 14.67 -2.97
C GLY A 42 -0.98 15.41 -2.09
N SER A 43 -2.25 15.00 -2.11
CA SER A 43 -3.33 15.64 -1.35
C SER A 43 -3.21 15.44 0.16
N ARG A 44 -2.65 14.29 0.58
CA ARG A 44 -2.39 13.94 1.98
C ARG A 44 -1.15 13.08 2.12
N ASN A 45 -0.43 13.25 3.24
CA ASN A 45 0.71 12.42 3.56
C ASN A 45 0.30 11.16 4.35
N TRP A 46 0.02 10.07 3.63
CA TRP A 46 -0.30 8.76 4.21
C TRP A 46 0.92 7.83 4.38
N GLN A 47 2.15 8.36 4.31
CA GLN A 47 3.36 7.51 4.23
C GLN A 47 3.47 6.49 5.37
N TYR A 48 3.17 6.89 6.62
CA TYR A 48 3.32 5.99 7.77
C TYR A 48 2.25 4.89 7.81
N PRO A 49 0.94 5.19 7.70
CA PRO A 49 -0.07 4.13 7.65
C PRO A 49 0.11 3.18 6.46
N LEU A 50 0.44 3.72 5.29
CA LEU A 50 0.69 2.89 4.10
C LEU A 50 1.90 2.00 4.28
N TRP A 51 2.97 2.51 4.90
CA TRP A 51 4.16 1.70 5.20
C TRP A 51 3.84 0.51 6.09
N THR A 52 2.99 0.68 7.11
CA THR A 52 2.54 -0.43 7.96
C THR A 52 1.86 -1.53 7.14
N VAL A 53 0.97 -1.17 6.22
CA VAL A 53 0.29 -2.15 5.34
C VAL A 53 1.27 -2.80 4.37
N LEU A 54 2.21 -2.03 3.81
CA LEU A 54 3.24 -2.52 2.90
C LEU A 54 4.17 -3.53 3.58
N MET A 55 4.58 -3.29 4.83
CA MET A 55 5.39 -4.24 5.59
C MET A 55 4.64 -5.54 5.86
N LEU A 56 3.35 -5.46 6.23
CA LEU A 56 2.51 -6.64 6.36
C LEU A 56 2.45 -7.44 5.04
N GLN A 57 2.15 -6.76 3.93
CA GLN A 57 2.04 -7.37 2.60
C GLN A 57 3.37 -7.99 2.12
N ALA A 58 4.49 -7.30 2.33
CA ALA A 58 5.82 -7.76 1.96
C ALA A 58 6.23 -8.99 2.79
N TRP A 59 5.95 -8.98 4.09
CA TRP A 59 6.21 -10.14 4.95
C TRP A 59 5.41 -11.35 4.47
N ARG A 60 4.10 -11.19 4.25
CA ARG A 60 3.28 -12.28 3.74
C ARG A 60 3.76 -12.78 2.37
N ALA A 61 4.15 -11.90 1.47
CA ALA A 61 4.68 -12.28 0.15
C ALA A 61 5.86 -13.26 0.23
N ARG A 62 6.62 -13.21 1.33
CA ARG A 62 7.87 -13.95 1.50
C ARG A 62 7.71 -15.19 2.38
N TRP A 63 6.72 -15.25 3.26
CA TRP A 63 6.61 -16.27 4.31
C TRP A 63 5.24 -16.93 4.47
N ALA A 64 4.18 -16.44 3.82
CA ALA A 64 2.87 -17.08 3.79
C ALA A 64 2.70 -17.91 2.51
#